data_AF-A0A1U9NDU3-F1
#
_entry.id   AF-A0A1U9NDU3-F1
#
_cell.length_a   1.000
_cell.length_b   1.000
_cell.length_c   1.000
_cell.angle_alpha   90.00
_cell.angle_beta   90.00
_cell.angle_gamma   90.00
#
_symmetry.space_group_name_H-M   'P 1'
#
loop_
_entity.id
_entity.type
_entity.pdbx_description
1 polymer ?
#
loop_
_entity_poly.entity_id
_entity_poly.type
_entity_poly.pdbx_seq_one_letter_code
_entity_poly.pdbx_strand_id
1 'polypeptide(L)'
;MRSISALLLSLCLFAGTTSAATITYTENFNDDFPAWESNWLGLNSNLHNYYELHPIFRDNSLRGDNLDGLWLADENFADTEAHIRFNDDFGRSIINFSIDITTWDTNLFFKAYDMDNNLIHSVWISSFEGAYDYPGNYQTISFDSTNGLRGFSIVGGVAEGNTSLDNVIAVIAQKTTAVSESSSLLLMMFGALALVAGRRRQIR
;
A
#
# COMPACT_ATOMS: atom_id res chain seq x y z
N MET A 1 38.43 0.76 -46.13
CA MET A 1 38.23 1.06 -44.70
C MET A 1 36.76 1.44 -44.53
N ARG A 2 35.91 0.51 -44.09
CA ARG A 2 34.46 0.72 -43.94
C ARG A 2 33.99 0.21 -42.57
N SER A 3 33.14 1.02 -41.94
CA SER A 3 32.07 0.65 -41.00
C SER A 3 32.44 -0.09 -39.71
N ILE A 4 33.16 0.57 -38.78
CA ILE A 4 33.15 0.17 -37.35
C ILE A 4 32.29 1.15 -36.52
N SER A 5 32.10 2.39 -36.97
CA SER A 5 31.43 3.44 -36.19
C SER A 5 29.91 3.28 -36.01
N ALA A 6 29.22 2.47 -36.84
CA ALA A 6 27.77 2.31 -36.73
C ALA A 6 27.33 1.32 -35.64
N LEU A 7 28.16 0.33 -35.30
CA LEU A 7 27.80 -0.71 -34.33
C LEU A 7 27.89 -0.20 -32.87
N LEU A 8 28.82 0.72 -32.60
CA LEU A 8 28.99 1.35 -31.28
C LEU A 8 27.89 2.36 -30.95
N LEU A 9 27.36 3.06 -31.97
CA LEU A 9 26.31 4.07 -31.76
C LEU A 9 24.92 3.45 -31.56
N SER A 10 24.70 2.24 -32.07
CA SER A 10 23.41 1.53 -31.94
C SER A 10 23.26 0.80 -30.59
N LEU A 11 24.33 0.67 -29.81
CA LEU A 11 24.33 -0.06 -28.53
C LEU A 11 24.00 0.84 -27.32
N CYS A 12 24.16 2.16 -27.45
CA CYS A 12 23.85 3.13 -26.40
C CYS A 12 22.34 3.45 -26.26
N LEU A 13 21.49 2.94 -27.16
CA LEU A 13 20.04 3.20 -27.17
C LEU A 13 19.20 2.21 -26.34
N PHE A 14 19.84 1.24 -25.67
CA PHE A 14 19.18 0.29 -24.78
C PHE A 14 19.37 0.61 -23.29
N ALA A 15 19.55 1.89 -22.94
CA ALA A 15 19.28 2.35 -21.58
C ALA A 15 17.74 2.34 -21.38
N GLY A 16 17.17 1.13 -21.27
CA GLY A 16 15.76 0.93 -21.01
C GLY A 16 15.42 1.54 -19.66
N THR A 17 14.45 2.45 -19.64
CA THR A 17 13.83 2.93 -18.42
C THR A 17 13.15 1.75 -17.74
N THR A 18 13.80 1.17 -16.73
CA THR A 18 13.14 0.20 -15.85
C THR A 18 12.09 0.97 -15.06
N SER A 19 10.82 0.83 -15.43
CA SER A 19 9.72 1.27 -14.57
C SER A 19 9.72 0.39 -13.34
N ALA A 20 9.75 0.99 -12.16
CA ALA A 20 9.62 0.24 -10.91
C ALA A 20 8.27 -0.50 -10.95
N ALA A 21 8.31 -1.83 -10.77
CA ALA A 21 7.07 -2.59 -10.66
C ALA A 21 6.31 -2.14 -9.40
N THR A 22 4.99 -2.10 -9.48
CA THR A 22 4.14 -1.81 -8.34
C THR A 22 3.49 -3.09 -7.84
N ILE A 23 3.27 -3.19 -6.52
CA ILE A 23 2.41 -4.24 -5.94
C ILE A 23 1.15 -3.55 -5.42
N THR A 24 -0.01 -4.15 -5.68
CA THR A 24 -1.27 -3.74 -5.08
C THR A 24 -1.66 -4.73 -3.99
N TYR A 25 -1.84 -4.23 -2.78
CA TYR A 25 -2.47 -4.93 -1.68
C TYR A 25 -3.94 -4.52 -1.61
N THR A 26 -4.82 -5.50 -1.44
CA THR A 26 -6.26 -5.29 -1.29
C THR A 26 -6.75 -6.15 -0.15
N GLU A 27 -7.55 -5.57 0.73
CA GLU A 27 -8.18 -6.26 1.84
C GLU A 27 -9.61 -5.72 2.01
N ASN A 28 -10.58 -6.63 1.96
CA ASN A 28 -11.96 -6.38 2.33
C ASN A 28 -12.25 -7.15 3.62
N PHE A 29 -13.37 -6.84 4.27
CA PHE A 29 -13.74 -7.48 5.53
C PHE A 29 -15.07 -8.21 5.43
N ASN A 30 -15.28 -8.93 4.33
CA ASN A 30 -16.53 -9.63 4.03
C ASN A 30 -16.52 -11.08 4.56
N ASP A 31 -15.32 -11.62 4.81
CA ASP A 31 -15.13 -12.98 5.35
C ASP A 31 -15.38 -13.03 6.88
N ASP A 32 -15.62 -14.22 7.41
CA ASP A 32 -15.83 -14.43 8.85
C ASP A 32 -14.60 -14.02 9.69
N PHE A 33 -14.83 -13.43 10.86
CA PHE A 33 -13.77 -13.03 11.78
C PHE A 33 -13.41 -14.17 12.75
N PRO A 34 -12.15 -14.23 13.23
CA PRO A 34 -11.01 -13.37 12.88
C PRO A 34 -10.32 -13.90 11.61
N ALA A 35 -9.77 -13.02 10.80
CA ALA A 35 -9.06 -13.38 9.56
C ALA A 35 -8.17 -12.26 9.04
N TRP A 36 -8.61 -11.02 9.21
CA TRP A 36 -7.99 -9.83 8.62
C TRP A 36 -6.64 -9.45 9.28
N GLU A 37 -6.43 -9.82 10.54
CA GLU A 37 -5.24 -9.48 11.32
C GLU A 37 -3.97 -10.18 10.81
N SER A 38 -4.15 -11.32 10.14
CA SER A 38 -3.07 -12.06 9.49
C SER A 38 -2.80 -11.60 8.05
N ASN A 39 -3.58 -10.65 7.55
CA ASN A 39 -3.42 -10.07 6.22
C ASN A 39 -2.55 -8.81 6.28
N TRP A 40 -2.43 -8.11 5.15
CA TRP A 40 -1.45 -7.05 5.03
C TRP A 40 -1.78 -5.85 5.92
N LEU A 41 -3.05 -5.51 6.12
CA LEU A 41 -3.41 -4.32 6.88
C LEU A 41 -3.09 -4.48 8.37
N GLY A 42 -3.53 -5.58 8.97
CA GLY A 42 -3.22 -5.91 10.37
C GLY A 42 -1.73 -6.09 10.62
N LEU A 43 -0.99 -6.74 9.70
CA LEU A 43 0.45 -6.95 9.85
C LEU A 43 1.29 -5.67 9.67
N ASN A 44 0.75 -4.66 8.96
CA ASN A 44 1.50 -3.45 8.61
C ASN A 44 0.96 -2.17 9.27
N SER A 45 0.04 -2.27 10.23
CA SER A 45 -0.49 -1.12 10.95
C SER A 45 -0.79 -1.43 12.42
N ASN A 46 -1.16 -0.39 13.18
CA ASN A 46 -1.73 -0.51 14.52
C ASN A 46 -3.26 -0.56 14.52
N LEU A 47 -3.89 -0.85 13.37
CA LEU A 47 -5.34 -1.00 13.28
C LEU A 47 -5.78 -2.20 14.11
N HIS A 48 -6.89 -2.07 14.81
CA HIS A 48 -7.55 -3.14 15.57
C HIS A 48 -9.03 -3.20 15.23
N ASN A 49 -9.63 -4.36 15.48
CA ASN A 49 -11.07 -4.48 15.58
C ASN A 49 -11.50 -3.84 16.90
N TYR A 50 -12.46 -2.92 16.86
CA TYR A 50 -13.03 -2.29 18.04
C TYR A 50 -13.37 -3.29 19.15
N TYR A 51 -13.96 -4.43 18.79
CA TYR A 51 -14.39 -5.44 19.74
C TYR A 51 -13.26 -6.17 20.45
N GLU A 52 -12.06 -6.23 19.85
CA GLU A 52 -10.86 -6.77 20.50
C GLU A 52 -10.47 -5.92 21.71
N LEU A 53 -10.58 -4.60 21.58
CA LEU A 53 -10.14 -3.66 22.59
C LEU A 53 -11.26 -3.25 23.55
N HIS A 54 -12.52 -3.46 23.17
CA HIS A 54 -13.68 -3.10 23.98
C HIS A 54 -13.65 -3.77 25.36
N PRO A 55 -13.76 -3.02 26.49
CA PRO A 55 -13.55 -3.53 27.84
C PRO A 55 -14.43 -4.72 28.24
N ILE A 56 -15.65 -4.79 27.68
CA ILE A 56 -16.65 -5.82 27.97
C ILE A 56 -16.51 -7.03 27.05
N PHE A 57 -16.20 -6.81 25.77
CA PHE A 57 -16.22 -7.88 24.77
C PHE A 57 -14.87 -8.59 24.70
N ARG A 58 -13.79 -7.82 24.48
CA ARG A 58 -12.41 -8.33 24.35
C ARG A 58 -12.30 -9.51 23.39
N ASP A 59 -13.00 -9.42 22.27
CA ASP A 59 -13.18 -10.52 21.34
C ASP A 59 -13.03 -10.01 19.92
N ASN A 60 -11.92 -10.39 19.31
CA ASN A 60 -11.56 -10.01 17.96
C ASN A 60 -12.37 -10.78 16.90
N SER A 61 -13.03 -11.87 17.27
CA SER A 61 -13.93 -12.61 16.39
C SER A 61 -15.31 -11.97 16.25
N LEU A 62 -15.62 -10.98 17.10
CA LEU A 62 -16.89 -10.27 17.03
C LEU A 62 -16.85 -9.20 15.96
N ARG A 63 -17.81 -9.31 15.04
CA ARG A 63 -18.14 -8.30 14.04
C ARG A 63 -19.15 -7.26 14.56
N GLY A 64 -19.93 -7.63 15.58
CA GLY A 64 -21.01 -6.79 16.08
C GLY A 64 -22.22 -6.76 15.14
N ASP A 65 -22.92 -5.64 15.14
CA ASP A 65 -24.05 -5.40 14.24
C ASP A 65 -23.59 -4.98 12.82
N ASN A 66 -22.28 -4.90 12.58
CA ASN A 66 -21.67 -4.46 11.34
C ASN A 66 -21.63 -5.59 10.29
N LEU A 67 -22.75 -5.87 9.61
CA LEU A 67 -22.84 -6.99 8.66
C LEU A 67 -21.79 -6.93 7.53
N ASP A 68 -21.25 -5.75 7.22
CA ASP A 68 -20.18 -5.54 6.24
C ASP A 68 -19.05 -4.68 6.82
N GLY A 69 -17.79 -4.92 6.43
CA GLY A 69 -16.66 -4.13 6.91
C GLY A 69 -16.17 -4.40 8.34
N LEU A 70 -15.17 -3.64 8.78
CA LEU A 70 -14.52 -3.73 10.09
C LEU A 70 -14.74 -2.47 10.92
N TRP A 71 -15.27 -2.60 12.15
CA TRP A 71 -15.25 -1.51 13.13
C TRP A 71 -13.84 -1.23 13.59
N LEU A 72 -13.36 -0.03 13.27
CA LEU A 72 -11.98 0.33 13.54
C LEU A 72 -11.80 0.79 14.98
N ALA A 73 -10.63 0.49 15.51
CA ALA A 73 -10.00 1.16 16.64
C ALA A 73 -8.48 1.25 16.37
N ASP A 74 -7.80 2.12 17.10
CA ASP A 74 -6.34 2.08 17.19
C ASP A 74 -5.89 1.37 18.47
N GLU A 75 -4.58 1.32 18.74
CA GLU A 75 -4.01 0.62 19.91
C GLU A 75 -4.47 1.16 21.29
N ASN A 76 -5.10 2.33 21.33
CA ASN A 76 -5.53 2.99 22.55
C ASN A 76 -7.05 3.15 22.58
N PHE A 77 -7.75 2.16 23.13
CA PHE A 77 -9.18 2.21 23.36
C PHE A 77 -9.56 3.44 24.20
N ALA A 78 -10.07 4.47 23.52
CA ALA A 78 -10.47 5.72 24.14
C ALA A 78 -11.93 6.07 23.86
N ASP A 79 -12.60 5.37 22.93
CA ASP A 79 -13.93 5.75 22.41
C ASP A 79 -13.89 7.20 21.92
N THR A 80 -12.85 7.55 21.15
CA THR A 80 -12.65 8.91 20.62
C THR A 80 -12.18 8.87 19.16
N GLU A 81 -11.18 9.68 18.82
CA GLU A 81 -10.54 9.72 17.53
C GLU A 81 -9.74 8.42 17.31
N ALA A 82 -9.51 8.08 16.05
CA ALA A 82 -8.67 6.95 15.69
C ALA A 82 -7.44 7.43 14.91
N HIS A 83 -6.26 6.95 15.29
CA HIS A 83 -4.98 7.29 14.69
C HIS A 83 -4.25 6.05 14.20
N ILE A 84 -4.53 5.69 12.94
CA ILE A 84 -3.94 4.53 12.28
C ILE A 84 -2.57 4.90 11.73
N ARG A 85 -1.57 4.09 12.06
CA ARG A 85 -0.17 4.26 11.67
C ARG A 85 0.32 2.98 11.02
N PHE A 86 0.97 3.13 9.86
CA PHE A 86 1.64 2.03 9.21
C PHE A 86 3.04 1.84 9.79
N ASN A 87 3.56 0.61 9.69
CA ASN A 87 4.96 0.31 9.94
C ASN A 87 5.83 1.12 8.97
N ASP A 88 6.89 1.76 9.46
CA ASP A 88 7.72 2.68 8.66
C ASP A 88 8.20 2.09 7.33
N ASP A 89 8.62 0.83 7.31
CA ASP A 89 9.11 0.16 6.09
C ASP A 89 8.01 -0.01 5.05
N PHE A 90 6.80 -0.38 5.47
CA PHE A 90 5.65 -0.52 4.59
C PHE A 90 5.13 0.86 4.17
N GLY A 91 4.91 1.76 5.12
CA GLY A 91 4.40 3.11 4.90
C GLY A 91 5.23 3.91 3.90
N ARG A 92 6.56 3.83 3.97
CA ARG A 92 7.48 4.49 3.00
C ARG A 92 7.28 4.02 1.56
N SER A 93 6.77 2.82 1.35
CA SER A 93 6.60 2.25 0.02
C SER A 93 5.26 2.59 -0.63
N ILE A 94 4.27 3.07 0.15
CA ILE A 94 2.93 3.40 -0.35
C ILE A 94 2.98 4.63 -1.26
N ILE A 95 2.51 4.47 -2.50
CA ILE A 95 2.41 5.53 -3.50
C ILE A 95 0.98 5.90 -3.86
N ASN A 96 0.01 5.02 -3.56
CA ASN A 96 -1.42 5.30 -3.66
C ASN A 96 -2.15 4.52 -2.57
N PHE A 97 -3.18 5.14 -2.01
CA PHE A 97 -4.02 4.54 -0.98
C PHE A 97 -5.49 4.78 -1.32
N SER A 98 -6.32 3.78 -1.05
CA SER A 98 -7.79 3.88 -1.14
C SER A 98 -8.43 3.15 0.03
N ILE A 99 -9.55 3.66 0.49
CA ILE A 99 -10.34 3.04 1.55
C ILE A 99 -11.81 3.37 1.37
N ASP A 100 -12.68 2.39 1.58
CA ASP A 100 -14.11 2.58 1.72
C ASP A 100 -14.42 2.79 3.21
N ILE A 101 -15.13 3.88 3.51
CA ILE A 101 -15.41 4.29 4.90
C ILE A 101 -16.87 4.70 5.07
N THR A 102 -17.46 4.32 6.20
CA THR A 102 -18.79 4.76 6.62
C THR A 102 -18.81 5.01 8.12
N THR A 103 -19.67 5.91 8.59
CA THR A 103 -19.75 6.26 10.02
C THR A 103 -21.15 6.71 10.44
N TRP A 104 -21.48 6.44 11.70
CA TRP A 104 -22.68 6.98 12.36
C TRP A 104 -22.51 8.40 12.88
N ASP A 105 -21.29 8.92 12.98
CA ASP A 105 -21.04 10.26 13.50
C ASP A 105 -20.99 11.30 12.37
N THR A 106 -21.56 12.49 12.60
CA THR A 106 -21.84 13.51 11.57
C THR A 106 -20.75 14.56 11.41
N ASN A 107 -19.67 14.50 12.19
CA ASN A 107 -18.58 15.51 12.18
C ASN A 107 -17.18 14.89 12.08
N LEU A 108 -17.05 13.71 11.48
CA LEU A 108 -15.75 13.08 11.32
C LEU A 108 -14.99 13.59 10.10
N PHE A 109 -13.69 13.75 10.28
CA PHE A 109 -12.78 14.24 9.26
C PHE A 109 -11.61 13.28 9.09
N PHE A 110 -11.42 12.80 7.86
CA PHE A 110 -10.29 11.98 7.50
C PHE A 110 -9.07 12.86 7.20
N LYS A 111 -7.91 12.51 7.75
CA LYS A 111 -6.62 13.18 7.50
C LYS A 111 -5.55 12.14 7.24
N ALA A 112 -4.81 12.25 6.15
CA ALA A 112 -3.66 11.39 5.86
C ALA A 112 -2.35 12.20 5.89
N TYR A 113 -1.29 11.57 6.41
CA TYR A 113 0.00 12.20 6.60
C TYR A 113 1.12 11.41 5.90
N ASP A 114 2.04 12.12 5.24
CA ASP A 114 3.24 11.50 4.68
C ASP A 114 4.23 11.08 5.77
N MET A 115 5.35 10.46 5.35
CA MET A 115 6.39 9.99 6.26
C MET A 115 7.10 11.11 7.05
N ASP A 116 7.01 12.36 6.61
CA ASP A 116 7.55 13.54 7.30
C ASP A 116 6.48 14.25 8.15
N ASN A 117 5.30 13.62 8.30
CA ASN A 117 4.17 14.12 9.07
C ASN A 117 3.48 15.37 8.47
N ASN A 118 3.63 15.61 7.17
CA ASN A 118 2.87 16.63 6.46
C ASN A 118 1.48 16.10 6.10
N LEU A 119 0.45 16.92 6.25
CA LEU A 119 -0.90 16.59 5.79
C LEU A 119 -0.93 16.54 4.25
N ILE A 120 -1.25 15.39 3.66
CA ILE A 120 -1.29 15.19 2.21
C ILE A 120 -2.70 15.01 1.64
N HIS A 121 -3.64 14.57 2.47
CA HIS A 121 -5.04 14.44 2.08
C HIS A 121 -5.96 14.72 3.25
N SER A 122 -7.11 15.32 2.98
CA SER A 122 -8.13 15.50 3.99
C SER A 122 -9.52 15.69 3.40
N VAL A 123 -10.54 15.07 4.01
CA VAL A 123 -11.92 15.13 3.54
C VAL A 123 -12.89 14.89 4.69
N TRP A 124 -14.08 15.49 4.61
CA TRP A 124 -15.19 15.15 5.49
C TRP A 124 -15.70 13.74 5.17
N ILE A 125 -15.98 12.96 6.20
CA ILE A 125 -16.64 11.67 6.05
C ILE A 125 -18.14 11.91 6.11
N SER A 126 -18.85 11.47 5.08
CA SER A 126 -20.30 11.52 5.02
C SER A 126 -20.86 10.49 6.00
N SER A 127 -21.76 10.92 6.88
CA SER A 127 -22.41 10.01 7.82
C SER A 127 -23.57 9.29 7.14
N PHE A 128 -23.54 7.97 7.22
CA PHE A 128 -24.66 7.08 6.90
C PHE A 128 -24.41 5.72 7.54
N GLU A 129 -25.49 4.97 7.79
CA GLU A 129 -25.43 3.65 8.43
C GLU A 129 -25.07 2.56 7.41
N GLY A 130 -23.95 2.76 6.71
CA GLY A 130 -23.62 2.02 5.51
C GLY A 130 -23.33 0.55 5.71
N ALA A 131 -22.88 0.16 6.89
CA ALA A 131 -22.31 -1.16 7.15
C ALA A 131 -23.28 -2.15 7.85
N TYR A 132 -24.54 -1.75 8.05
CA TYR A 132 -25.61 -2.65 8.53
C TYR A 132 -26.19 -3.55 7.44
N ASP A 133 -25.94 -3.25 6.17
CA ASP A 133 -26.38 -4.04 5.02
C ASP A 133 -25.19 -4.82 4.43
N TYR A 134 -25.47 -5.89 3.68
CA TYR A 134 -24.45 -6.62 2.90
C TYR A 134 -24.93 -6.81 1.44
N PRO A 135 -24.32 -6.16 0.45
CA PRO A 135 -23.18 -5.24 0.59
C PRO A 135 -23.59 -3.92 1.24
N GLY A 136 -22.68 -3.34 2.01
CA GLY A 136 -22.85 -2.04 2.63
C GLY A 136 -22.71 -0.89 1.64
N ASN A 137 -23.02 0.32 2.11
CA ASN A 137 -22.78 1.57 1.40
C ASN A 137 -21.58 2.27 2.02
N TYR A 138 -20.68 2.82 1.21
CA TYR A 138 -19.44 3.44 1.69
C TYR A 138 -19.07 4.67 0.86
N GLN A 139 -18.33 5.59 1.50
CA GLN A 139 -17.64 6.67 0.82
C GLN A 139 -16.23 6.17 0.49
N THR A 140 -15.87 6.15 -0.78
CA THR A 140 -14.49 5.87 -1.18
C THR A 140 -13.63 7.13 -1.02
N ILE A 141 -12.51 7.00 -0.31
CA ILE A 141 -11.45 8.01 -0.21
C ILE A 141 -10.21 7.43 -0.89
N SER A 142 -9.67 8.13 -1.89
CA SER A 142 -8.45 7.72 -2.59
C SER A 142 -7.54 8.90 -2.90
N PHE A 143 -6.23 8.70 -2.76
CA PHE A 143 -5.22 9.71 -3.02
C PHE A 143 -3.84 9.08 -3.28
N ASP A 144 -2.99 9.84 -3.97
CA ASP A 144 -1.59 9.48 -4.20
C ASP A 144 -0.67 10.05 -3.10
N SER A 145 0.46 9.38 -2.87
CA SER A 145 1.56 9.91 -2.06
C SER A 145 2.88 9.83 -2.81
N THR A 146 3.65 10.92 -2.76
CA THR A 146 5.01 10.98 -3.31
C THR A 146 6.08 10.67 -2.29
N ASN A 147 5.74 10.61 -1.00
CA ASN A 147 6.68 10.48 0.13
C ASN A 147 6.24 9.40 1.13
N GLY A 148 5.59 8.35 0.64
CA GLY A 148 5.01 7.31 1.52
C GLY A 148 3.80 7.79 2.31
N LEU A 149 3.16 6.88 3.02
CA LEU A 149 2.03 7.16 3.90
C LEU A 149 2.39 6.68 5.30
N ARG A 150 2.54 7.63 6.23
CA ARG A 150 2.76 7.30 7.65
C ARG A 150 1.52 6.67 8.26
N GLY A 151 0.35 7.13 7.83
CA GLY A 151 -0.92 6.72 8.37
C GLY A 151 -2.00 7.76 8.13
N PHE A 152 -3.14 7.53 8.75
CA PHE A 152 -4.28 8.43 8.71
C PHE A 152 -4.92 8.60 10.09
N SER A 153 -5.77 9.61 10.22
CA SER A 153 -6.55 9.85 11.42
C SER A 153 -7.98 10.21 11.06
N ILE A 154 -8.91 9.77 11.89
CA ILE A 154 -10.32 10.12 11.82
C ILE A 154 -10.64 10.88 13.09
N VAL A 155 -10.91 12.18 12.94
CA VAL A 155 -10.93 13.16 14.04
C VAL A 155 -12.22 13.98 14.04
N GLY A 156 -12.49 14.72 15.12
CA GLY A 156 -13.63 15.64 15.23
C GLY A 156 -14.86 15.09 15.93
N GLY A 157 -14.84 13.81 16.34
CA GLY A 157 -15.93 13.11 17.01
C GLY A 157 -15.47 11.76 17.55
N VAL A 158 -16.41 10.82 17.72
CA VAL A 158 -16.11 9.45 18.14
C VAL A 158 -15.98 8.57 16.90
N ALA A 159 -14.75 8.28 16.50
CA ALA A 159 -14.42 7.43 15.36
C ALA A 159 -14.42 5.94 15.74
N GLU A 160 -13.78 5.60 16.86
CA GLU A 160 -13.64 4.21 17.32
C GLU A 160 -15.01 3.58 17.61
N GLY A 161 -15.26 2.40 17.05
CA GLY A 161 -16.54 1.69 17.21
C GLY A 161 -17.74 2.35 16.53
N ASN A 162 -17.57 3.54 15.95
CA ASN A 162 -18.60 4.25 15.20
C ASN A 162 -18.29 4.38 13.70
N THR A 163 -17.16 3.85 13.27
CA THR A 163 -16.67 3.95 11.90
C THR A 163 -16.27 2.57 11.41
N SER A 164 -16.84 2.19 10.27
CA SER A 164 -16.51 0.94 9.59
C SER A 164 -15.65 1.22 8.36
N LEU A 165 -14.68 0.33 8.14
CA LEU A 165 -13.81 0.31 6.98
C LEU A 165 -14.14 -0.88 6.08
N ASP A 166 -13.98 -0.72 4.78
CA ASP A 166 -13.93 -1.83 3.81
C ASP A 166 -12.99 -1.50 2.63
N ASN A 167 -12.71 -2.50 1.78
CA ASN A 167 -11.94 -2.40 0.55
C ASN A 167 -10.70 -1.51 0.66
N VAL A 168 -9.85 -1.78 1.65
CA VAL A 168 -8.60 -1.05 1.85
C VAL A 168 -7.59 -1.49 0.80
N ILE A 169 -7.03 -0.52 0.07
CA ILE A 169 -6.08 -0.75 -1.01
C ILE A 169 -4.84 0.09 -0.78
N ALA A 170 -3.68 -0.54 -0.86
CA ALA A 170 -2.39 0.13 -0.88
C ALA A 170 -1.61 -0.30 -2.12
N VAL A 171 -1.22 0.66 -2.96
CA VAL A 171 -0.27 0.43 -4.05
C VAL A 171 1.10 0.87 -3.57
N ILE A 172 2.08 -0.04 -3.62
CA ILE A 172 3.45 0.23 -3.22
C ILE A 172 4.41 0.23 -4.41
N ALA A 173 5.41 1.10 -4.37
CA ALA A 173 6.54 1.05 -5.29
C ALA A 173 7.51 -0.04 -4.82
N GLN A 174 7.81 -1.02 -5.70
CA GLN A 174 8.89 -1.95 -5.38
C GLN A 174 10.23 -1.23 -5.42
N LYS A 175 11.05 -1.50 -4.41
CA LYS A 175 12.47 -1.18 -4.46
C LYS A 175 13.11 -2.04 -5.54
N THR A 176 13.28 -1.51 -6.75
CA THR A 176 14.07 -2.18 -7.77
C THR A 176 15.50 -2.30 -7.26
N THR A 177 15.94 -3.51 -6.95
CA THR A 177 17.36 -3.79 -6.85
C THR A 177 17.94 -3.60 -8.24
N ALA A 178 18.66 -2.50 -8.45
CA ALA A 178 19.41 -2.30 -9.67
C ALA A 178 20.30 -3.53 -9.86
N VAL A 179 20.11 -4.27 -10.96
CA VAL A 179 21.01 -5.37 -11.32
C VAL A 179 22.40 -4.74 -11.50
N SER A 180 23.37 -5.20 -10.71
CA SER A 180 24.75 -4.68 -10.76
C SER A 180 25.26 -4.71 -12.21
N GLU A 181 25.64 -3.54 -12.74
CA GLU A 181 26.19 -3.38 -14.10
C GLU A 181 27.42 -4.28 -14.34
N SER A 182 28.10 -4.68 -13.25
CA SER A 182 29.23 -5.60 -13.27
C SER A 182 28.90 -6.91 -13.99
N SER A 183 27.72 -7.49 -13.78
CA SER A 183 27.36 -8.80 -14.34
C SER A 183 27.03 -8.73 -15.83
N SER A 184 26.35 -7.67 -16.26
CA SER A 184 26.01 -7.43 -17.67
C SER A 184 27.25 -7.07 -18.49
N LEU A 185 28.18 -6.29 -17.95
CA LEU A 185 29.48 -6.02 -18.57
C LEU A 185 30.33 -7.29 -18.72
N LEU A 186 30.28 -8.19 -17.74
CA LEU A 186 31.02 -9.45 -17.76
C LEU A 186 30.49 -10.41 -18.82
N LEU A 187 29.16 -10.52 -18.96
CA LEU A 187 28.54 -11.29 -20.03
C LEU A 187 28.87 -10.71 -21.42
N MET A 188 28.90 -9.38 -21.53
CA MET A 188 29.25 -8.66 -22.74
C MET A 188 30.71 -8.90 -23.15
N MET A 189 31.64 -8.89 -22.18
CA MET A 189 33.03 -9.27 -22.42
C MET A 189 33.16 -10.72 -22.92
N PHE A 190 32.46 -11.67 -22.28
CA PHE A 190 32.51 -13.06 -22.72
C PHE A 190 31.94 -13.24 -24.13
N GLY A 191 30.85 -12.55 -24.46
CA GLY A 191 30.29 -12.54 -25.81
C GLY A 191 31.26 -11.98 -26.86
N ALA A 192 31.93 -10.86 -26.55
CA ALA A 192 32.92 -10.26 -27.43
C ALA A 192 34.16 -11.17 -27.64
N LEU A 193 34.65 -11.79 -26.57
CA LEU A 193 35.78 -12.73 -26.62
C LEU A 193 35.44 -13.99 -27.45
N ALA A 194 34.23 -14.53 -27.29
CA ALA A 194 33.74 -15.67 -28.07
C ALA A 194 33.66 -15.33 -29.57
N LEU A 195 33.22 -14.12 -29.91
CA LEU A 195 33.14 -13.64 -31.29
C LEU A 195 34.53 -13.53 -31.94
N VAL A 196 35.52 -13.00 -31.20
CA VAL A 196 36.91 -12.87 -31.65
C VAL A 196 37.56 -14.24 -31.81
N ALA A 197 37.34 -15.16 -30.87
CA ALA A 197 37.86 -16.53 -30.94
C ALA A 197 37.23 -17.33 -32.12
N GLY A 198 35.93 -17.15 -32.36
CA GLY A 198 35.23 -17.79 -33.48
C GLY A 198 35.76 -17.34 -34.85
N ARG A 199 36.02 -16.03 -35.02
CA ARG A 199 36.60 -15.48 -36.26
C ARG A 199 37.99 -16.04 -36.58
N ARG A 200 38.82 -16.30 -35.56
CA ARG A 200 40.16 -16.90 -35.77
C ARG A 200 40.11 -18.35 -36.23
N ARG A 201 39.02 -19.08 -35.96
CA ARG A 201 38.83 -20.47 -36.39
C ARG A 201 38.41 -20.62 -37.85
N GLN A 202 37.79 -19.60 -38.47
CA GLN A 202 37.35 -19.64 -39.87
C GLN A 202 38.41 -19.19 -40.89
N ILE A 203 39.57 -18.70 -40.44
CA ILE A 203 40.66 -18.20 -41.30
C ILE A 203 41.82 -19.23 -41.38
N ARG A 204 41.63 -20.44 -40.84
CA ARG A 204 42.55 -21.57 -41.00
C ARG A 204 41.96 -22.62 -41.93
#